data_AF-A0A135W490-F1
#
_entry.id   AF-A0A135W490-F1
#
_cell.length_a   1.000
_cell.length_b   1.000
_cell.length_c   1.000
_cell.angle_alpha   90.00
_cell.angle_beta   90.00
_cell.angle_gamma   90.00
#
_symmetry.space_group_name_H-M   'P 1'
#
loop_
_entity.id
_entity.type
_entity.pdbx_description
1 polymer ?
#
loop_
_entity_poly.entity_id
_entity_poly.type
_entity_poly.pdbx_seq_one_letter_code
_entity_poly.pdbx_strand_id
1 'polypeptide(L)'
;MLKKIIKTTTGIKIPGSTSSWYRTKIPKAMKGIGVAGGAVAGAVIIYDVVDSKQIKASNILDAVVTGVSFAPGWGWVVGGVFFGADMITKGVTGQSIGDHLDNYIEENYDKDDGALIDWSKK
;
A
#
# COMPACT_ATOMS: atom_id res chain seq x y z
N MET A 1 -32.74 4.89 18.31
CA MET A 1 -31.75 5.48 17.36
C MET A 1 -31.42 4.44 16.29
N LEU A 2 -31.80 4.69 15.03
CA LEU A 2 -31.67 3.70 13.94
C LEU A 2 -30.21 3.65 13.44
N LYS A 3 -29.51 2.52 13.60
CA LYS A 3 -28.14 2.34 13.07
C LYS A 3 -28.19 2.24 11.54
N LYS A 4 -27.76 3.29 10.84
CA LYS A 4 -27.72 3.33 9.36
C LYS A 4 -26.54 2.50 8.85
N ILE A 5 -26.82 1.25 8.47
CA ILE A 5 -25.89 0.30 7.86
C ILE A 5 -25.46 0.86 6.49
N ILE A 6 -24.16 1.09 6.31
CA ILE A 6 -23.60 1.46 5.01
C ILE A 6 -23.39 0.15 4.24
N LYS A 7 -24.15 -0.05 3.17
CA LYS A 7 -24.07 -1.25 2.33
C LYS A 7 -22.83 -1.12 1.44
N THR A 8 -21.74 -1.80 1.79
CA THR A 8 -20.57 -1.98 0.90
C THR A 8 -20.82 -3.15 -0.04
N THR A 9 -20.42 -3.00 -1.31
CA THR A 9 -20.62 -3.96 -2.41
C THR A 9 -19.97 -5.34 -2.17
N THR A 10 -19.13 -5.46 -1.15
CA THR A 10 -18.35 -6.67 -0.83
C THR A 10 -19.08 -7.67 0.08
N GLY A 11 -20.31 -7.40 0.53
CA GLY A 11 -21.07 -8.31 1.41
C GLY A 11 -20.54 -8.44 2.85
N ILE A 12 -19.32 -7.95 3.12
CA ILE A 12 -18.74 -7.86 4.45
C ILE A 12 -19.45 -6.74 5.23
N LYS A 13 -20.22 -7.13 6.25
CA LYS A 13 -20.85 -6.22 7.20
C LYS A 13 -19.80 -5.70 8.19
N ILE A 14 -18.99 -4.72 7.76
CA ILE A 14 -18.19 -3.96 8.69
C ILE A 14 -19.17 -3.20 9.60
N PRO A 15 -19.16 -3.40 10.93
CA PRO A 15 -20.03 -2.63 11.82
C PRO A 15 -19.74 -1.15 11.55
N GLY A 16 -20.71 -0.45 10.96
CA GLY A 16 -20.54 0.95 10.60
C GLY A 16 -20.23 1.72 11.87
N SER A 17 -18.96 2.08 12.07
CA SER A 17 -18.56 2.91 13.19
C SER A 17 -19.41 4.18 13.12
N THR A 18 -20.20 4.39 14.17
CA THR A 18 -20.98 5.62 14.39
C THR A 18 -20.07 6.80 14.72
N SER A 19 -18.74 6.63 14.71
CA SER A 19 -17.79 7.73 14.95
C SER A 19 -17.91 8.79 13.85
N SER A 20 -18.10 10.04 14.27
CA SER A 20 -18.08 11.21 13.38
C SER A 20 -16.84 11.21 12.49
N TRP A 21 -15.70 10.75 13.01
CA TRP A 21 -14.43 10.64 12.28
C TRP A 21 -14.52 9.84 10.97
N TYR A 22 -15.19 8.68 10.96
CA TYR A 22 -15.33 7.85 9.76
C TYR A 22 -16.14 8.51 8.63
N ARG A 23 -17.05 9.43 8.98
CA ARG A 23 -18.01 10.04 8.03
C ARG A 23 -17.71 11.49 7.69
N THR A 24 -17.03 12.23 8.56
CA THR A 24 -16.90 13.70 8.43
C THR A 24 -15.46 14.20 8.38
N LYS A 25 -14.46 13.41 8.81
CA LYS A 25 -13.06 13.88 8.87
C LYS A 25 -12.18 13.35 7.74
N ILE A 26 -12.57 12.27 7.06
CA ILE A 26 -11.81 11.70 5.96
C ILE A 26 -12.25 12.38 4.65
N PRO A 27 -11.36 13.14 3.98
CA PRO A 27 -11.70 13.81 2.73
C PRO A 27 -12.06 12.79 1.64
N LYS A 28 -13.06 13.10 0.80
CA LYS A 28 -13.37 12.27 -0.38
C LYS A 28 -12.17 12.09 -1.31
N ALA A 29 -11.26 13.08 -1.35
CA ALA A 29 -10.00 13.00 -2.07
C ALA A 29 -9.12 11.83 -1.59
N MET A 30 -9.03 11.60 -0.27
CA MET A 30 -8.25 10.48 0.29
C MET A 30 -8.81 9.12 -0.11
N LYS A 31 -10.15 8.99 -0.19
CA LYS A 31 -10.76 7.79 -0.75
C LYS A 31 -10.32 7.55 -2.20
N GLY A 32 -10.35 8.60 -3.02
CA GLY A 32 -9.93 8.52 -4.41
C GLY A 32 -8.46 8.13 -4.54
N ILE A 33 -7.58 8.82 -3.80
CA ILE A 33 -6.13 8.58 -3.79
C ILE A 33 -5.82 7.17 -3.26
N GLY A 34 -6.39 6.76 -2.14
CA GLY A 34 -6.11 5.44 -1.54
C GLY A 34 -6.54 4.28 -2.44
N VAL A 35 -7.73 4.37 -3.06
CA VAL A 35 -8.25 3.30 -3.94
C VAL A 35 -7.54 3.30 -5.31
N ALA A 36 -7.44 4.46 -5.97
CA ALA A 36 -6.82 4.53 -7.29
C ALA A 36 -5.30 4.34 -7.21
N GLY A 37 -4.65 4.98 -6.23
CA GLY A 37 -3.22 4.80 -5.95
C GLY A 37 -2.91 3.37 -5.55
N GLY A 38 -3.75 2.74 -4.72
CA GLY A 38 -3.61 1.31 -4.38
C GLY A 38 -3.71 0.40 -5.60
N ALA A 39 -4.64 0.67 -6.53
CA ALA A 39 -4.75 -0.13 -7.75
C ALA A 39 -3.52 0.01 -8.67
N VAL A 40 -2.99 1.23 -8.81
CA VAL A 40 -1.77 1.50 -9.59
C VAL A 40 -0.55 0.83 -8.93
N ALA A 41 -0.37 1.02 -7.62
CA ALA A 41 0.72 0.39 -6.87
C ALA A 41 0.67 -1.14 -6.98
N GLY A 42 -0.51 -1.74 -6.81
CA GLY A 42 -0.72 -3.18 -7.00
C GLY A 42 -0.30 -3.67 -8.38
N ALA A 43 -0.63 -2.93 -9.44
CA ALA A 43 -0.21 -3.28 -10.81
C ALA A 43 1.31 -3.18 -11.00
N VAL A 44 1.95 -2.17 -10.41
CA VAL A 44 3.42 -1.99 -10.45
C VAL A 44 4.12 -3.13 -9.73
N ILE A 45 3.68 -3.51 -8.52
CA ILE A 45 4.24 -4.64 -7.77
C ILE A 45 4.15 -5.94 -8.58
N ILE A 46 2.99 -6.22 -9.19
CA ILE A 46 2.82 -7.42 -10.00
C ILE A 46 3.77 -7.40 -11.21
N TYR A 47 3.88 -6.25 -11.89
CA TYR A 47 4.78 -6.11 -13.02
C TYR A 47 6.24 -6.34 -12.61
N ASP A 48 6.69 -5.69 -11.53
CA ASP A 48 8.05 -5.82 -11.02
C ASP A 48 8.40 -7.27 -10.65
N VAL A 49 7.51 -7.96 -9.93
CA VAL A 49 7.71 -9.37 -9.57
C VAL A 49 7.79 -10.28 -10.80
N VAL A 50 6.95 -10.03 -11.82
CA VAL A 50 6.91 -10.85 -13.04
C VAL A 50 8.14 -10.61 -13.90
N ASP A 51 8.58 -9.36 -14.05
CA ASP A 51 9.72 -8.96 -14.87
C ASP A 51 11.06 -9.38 -14.23
N SER A 52 11.24 -9.05 -12.95
CA SER A 52 12.45 -9.39 -12.19
C SER A 52 12.56 -10.89 -11.86
N LYS A 53 11.43 -11.61 -11.86
CA LYS A 53 11.34 -12.99 -11.35
C LYS A 53 11.79 -13.11 -9.88
N GLN A 54 11.60 -12.05 -9.12
CA GLN A 54 11.98 -11.95 -7.72
C GLN A 54 10.83 -11.39 -6.88
N ILE A 55 10.72 -11.84 -5.63
CA ILE A 55 9.91 -11.19 -4.60
C ILE A 55 10.87 -10.50 -3.64
N LYS A 56 10.92 -9.18 -3.73
CA LYS A 56 11.71 -8.31 -2.86
C LYS A 56 10.96 -7.93 -1.58
N ALA A 57 11.69 -7.42 -0.59
CA ALA A 57 11.09 -6.95 0.66
C ALA A 57 10.17 -5.74 0.43
N SER A 58 10.56 -4.82 -0.46
CA SER A 58 9.75 -3.70 -0.95
C SER A 58 8.41 -4.16 -1.52
N ASN A 59 8.41 -5.19 -2.38
CA ASN A 59 7.20 -5.76 -2.96
C ASN A 59 6.22 -6.26 -1.88
N ILE A 60 6.73 -6.81 -0.77
CA ILE A 60 5.88 -7.20 0.37
C ILE A 60 5.36 -5.98 1.13
N LEU A 61 6.22 -4.99 1.43
CA LEU A 61 5.80 -3.75 2.11
C LEU A 61 4.70 -3.05 1.31
N ASP A 62 4.93 -2.84 0.02
CA ASP A 62 4.02 -2.15 -0.88
C ASP A 62 2.72 -2.94 -1.04
N ALA A 63 2.78 -4.28 -1.07
CA ALA A 63 1.57 -5.11 -1.11
C ALA A 63 0.73 -4.98 0.17
N VAL A 64 1.37 -4.90 1.34
CA VAL A 64 0.68 -4.68 2.62
C VAL A 64 0.03 -3.30 2.64
N VAL A 65 0.77 -2.25 2.30
CA VAL A 65 0.23 -0.88 2.28
C VAL A 65 -0.89 -0.75 1.26
N THR A 66 -0.72 -1.35 0.07
CA THR A 66 -1.76 -1.42 -0.98
C THR A 66 -3.00 -2.14 -0.48
N GLY A 67 -2.85 -3.29 0.19
CA GLY A 67 -3.99 -4.01 0.78
C GLY A 67 -4.74 -3.16 1.80
N VAL A 68 -4.00 -2.46 2.67
CA VAL A 68 -4.55 -1.53 3.66
C VAL A 68 -5.23 -0.34 2.98
N SER A 69 -4.72 0.14 1.85
CA SER A 69 -5.28 1.29 1.13
C SER A 69 -6.67 1.03 0.52
N PHE A 70 -7.08 -0.23 0.37
CA PHE A 70 -8.46 -0.56 -0.01
C PHE A 70 -9.43 -0.59 1.17
N ALA A 71 -8.92 -0.65 2.41
CA ALA A 71 -9.78 -0.68 3.59
C ALA A 71 -10.48 0.69 3.79
N PRO A 72 -11.83 0.72 3.89
CA PRO A 72 -12.56 1.96 4.00
C PRO A 72 -12.24 2.71 5.29
N GLY A 73 -12.13 4.04 5.20
CA GLY A 73 -11.83 4.89 6.33
C GLY A 73 -10.33 5.09 6.51
N TRP A 74 -9.77 4.62 7.63
CA TRP A 74 -8.36 4.84 7.95
C TRP A 74 -7.39 4.19 6.96
N GLY A 75 -7.80 3.11 6.29
CA GLY A 75 -7.00 2.51 5.22
C GLY A 75 -6.72 3.49 4.08
N TRP A 76 -7.74 4.27 3.67
CA TRP A 76 -7.56 5.33 2.67
C TRP A 76 -6.59 6.43 3.11
N VAL A 77 -6.62 6.78 4.39
CA VAL A 77 -5.71 7.79 4.96
C VAL A 77 -4.28 7.26 4.97
N VAL A 78 -4.07 6.03 5.45
CA VAL A 78 -2.75 5.38 5.46
C VAL A 78 -2.20 5.26 4.05
N GLY A 79 -3.00 4.76 3.10
CA GLY A 79 -2.60 4.66 1.69
C GLY A 79 -2.26 6.02 1.07
N GLY A 80 -3.07 7.05 1.35
CA GLY A 80 -2.80 8.41 0.86
C GLY A 80 -1.54 9.03 1.46
N VAL A 81 -1.30 8.85 2.77
CA VAL A 81 -0.10 9.36 3.45
C VAL A 81 1.15 8.63 2.97
N PHE A 82 1.11 7.30 2.85
CA PHE A 82 2.25 6.52 2.37
C PHE A 82 2.59 6.89 0.92
N PHE A 83 1.59 6.99 0.04
CA PHE A 83 1.80 7.44 -1.33
C PHE A 83 2.43 8.84 -1.40
N GLY A 84 1.93 9.78 -0.59
CA GLY A 84 2.51 11.12 -0.51
C GLY A 84 3.95 11.11 0.00
N ALA A 85 4.24 10.33 1.05
CA ALA A 85 5.57 10.18 1.60
C ALA A 85 6.53 9.53 0.58
N ASP A 86 6.11 8.48 -0.12
CA ASP A 86 6.91 7.81 -1.14
C ASP A 86 7.29 8.75 -2.28
N MET A 87 6.35 9.58 -2.76
CA MET A 87 6.61 10.59 -3.78
C MET A 87 7.60 11.68 -3.31
N ILE A 88 7.46 12.14 -2.06
CA ILE A 88 8.39 13.13 -1.48
C ILE A 88 9.78 12.52 -1.33
N THR A 89 9.87 11.31 -0.78
CA THR A 89 11.15 10.60 -0.61
C THR A 89 11.83 10.41 -1.96
N LYS A 90 11.13 9.87 -2.97
CA LYS A 90 11.64 9.77 -4.34
C LYS A 90 12.13 11.10 -4.89
N GLY A 91 11.37 12.18 -4.67
CA GLY A 91 11.75 13.51 -5.15
C GLY A 91 12.98 14.10 -4.48
N VAL A 92 13.26 13.73 -3.22
CA VAL A 92 14.38 14.27 -2.44
C VAL A 92 15.63 13.40 -2.53
N THR A 93 15.49 12.08 -2.41
CA THR A 93 16.61 11.13 -2.33
C THR A 93 16.90 10.44 -3.66
N GLY A 94 15.98 10.51 -4.61
CA GLY A 94 16.03 9.73 -5.85
C GLY A 94 15.58 8.27 -5.68
N GLN A 95 15.22 7.86 -4.47
CA GLN A 95 14.84 6.48 -4.13
C GLN A 95 13.51 6.44 -3.37
N SER A 96 12.75 5.37 -3.60
CA SER A 96 11.50 5.08 -2.90
C SER A 96 11.72 4.66 -1.45
N ILE A 97 10.64 4.65 -0.67
CA ILE A 97 10.66 4.02 0.67
C ILE A 97 10.95 2.52 0.54
N GLY A 98 10.42 1.87 -0.52
CA GLY A 98 10.71 0.48 -0.86
C GLY A 98 12.18 0.24 -1.20
N ASP A 99 12.80 1.15 -1.96
CA ASP A 99 14.20 1.01 -2.40
C ASP A 99 15.14 1.13 -1.20
N HIS A 100 14.83 2.05 -0.27
CA HIS A 100 15.55 2.14 1.01
C HIS A 100 15.40 0.86 1.84
N LEU A 101 14.23 0.21 1.79
CA LEU A 101 14.02 -1.06 2.50
C LEU A 101 14.81 -2.21 1.87
N ASP A 102 14.84 -2.30 0.54
CA ASP A 102 15.61 -3.33 -0.16
C ASP A 102 17.11 -3.17 0.09
N ASN A 103 17.65 -1.95 -0.01
CA ASN A 103 19.05 -1.65 0.31
C ASN A 103 19.40 -2.05 1.75
N TYR A 104 18.52 -1.74 2.72
CA TYR A 104 18.73 -2.14 4.11
C TYR A 104 18.74 -3.67 4.28
N ILE A 105 17.88 -4.39 3.57
CA ILE A 105 17.83 -5.85 3.62
C ILE A 105 19.10 -6.45 3.02
N GLU A 106 19.57 -5.92 1.89
CA GLU A 106 20.80 -6.34 1.24
C GLU A 106 22.01 -6.17 2.16
N GLU A 107 22.19 -4.98 2.71
CA GLU A 107 23.32 -4.64 3.59
C GLU A 107 23.35 -5.48 4.89
N ASN A 108 22.20 -5.85 5.44
CA ASN A 108 22.12 -6.51 6.75
C ASN A 108 21.93 -8.03 6.68
N TYR A 109 21.47 -8.57 5.55
CA TYR A 109 21.10 -9.98 5.42
C TYR A 109 21.73 -10.68 4.21
N ASP A 110 22.65 -10.02 3.48
CA ASP A 110 23.37 -10.58 2.33
C ASP A 110 22.41 -11.16 1.27
N LYS A 111 21.35 -10.39 1.00
CA LYS A 111 20.33 -10.72 0.00
C LYS A 111 20.42 -9.74 -1.16
N ASP A 112 20.91 -10.22 -2.30
CA ASP A 112 21.01 -9.46 -3.55
C ASP A 112 19.71 -8.66 -3.79
N ASP A 113 19.80 -7.32 -3.81
CA ASP A 113 18.69 -6.41 -4.15
C ASP A 113 17.42 -6.61 -3.28
N GLY A 114 17.62 -6.99 -2.00
CA GLY A 114 16.52 -7.23 -1.05
C GLY A 114 15.63 -8.43 -1.40
N ALA A 115 16.05 -9.30 -2.33
CA ALA A 115 15.27 -10.43 -2.81
C ALA A 115 15.05 -11.48 -1.70
N LEU A 116 13.80 -11.71 -1.34
CA LEU A 116 13.39 -12.74 -0.39
C LEU A 116 13.18 -14.09 -1.06
N ILE A 117 12.73 -14.07 -2.32
CA ILE A 117 12.58 -15.25 -3.17
C ILE A 117 13.08 -14.85 -4.56
N ASP A 118 14.01 -15.63 -5.13
CA ASP A 118 14.55 -15.42 -6.48
C ASP A 118 14.42 -16.72 -7.28
N TRP A 119 13.73 -16.66 -8.43
CA TRP A 119 13.66 -17.77 -9.38
C TRP A 119 14.17 -17.39 -10.77
N SER A 120 14.88 -16.26 -10.90
CA SER A 120 15.56 -15.87 -12.14
C SER A 120 16.70 -16.83 -12.49
N LYS A 121 17.35 -17.42 -11.49
CA LYS A 121 18.51 -18.32 -11.62
C LYS A 121 18.14 -19.80 -11.84
N LYS A 122 16.86 -20.11 -12.06
CA LYS A 122 16.35 -21.48 -12.28
C LYS A 122 16.07 -21.74 -13.75
#